data_AF-K9L140-F1
#
_entry.id   AF-K9L140-F1
#
_cell.length_a   1.000
_cell.length_b   1.000
_cell.length_c   1.000
_cell.angle_alpha   90.00
_cell.angle_beta   90.00
_cell.angle_gamma   90.00
#
_symmetry.space_group_name_H-M   'P 1'
#
loop_
_entity.id
_entity.type
_entity.pdbx_description
1 polymer ?
#
loop_
_entity_poly.entity_id
_entity_poly.type
_entity_poly.pdbx_seq_one_letter_code
_entity_poly.pdbx_strand_id
1 'polypeptide(L)'
;QPNAMGGREVGGLANQLAVHLNIDNPEHHAAVADFWQTEALAKQNGLTAVDLFNAVESGKVKAVWIMATNPVDSLPEADRVRHALMACDTVVVSDCVASGDTLACADIRLPALGWGEKSGMVTNSERCVSRQRPFVPAPGEAKADWWIITEVARRMGYADAFGYQHEHEIFAEYSALTALAGRFGKRLDLTAAAELSADQYESWEPQQWPLQGDARCFGDGQFATADGRARFVVCENPVVHKIGDAYPVILNSGRIRDQWHT
;
A
#
# COMPACT_ATOMS: atom_id res chain seq x y z
N GLN A 1 2.86 7.97 -8.54
CA GLN A 1 3.44 6.75 -7.93
C GLN A 1 3.12 5.57 -8.83
N PRO A 2 4.10 4.73 -9.18
CA PRO A 2 3.92 3.67 -10.18
C PRO A 2 3.02 2.51 -9.71
N ASN A 3 2.90 2.27 -8.39
CA ASN A 3 2.13 1.15 -7.83
C ASN A 3 1.03 1.58 -6.84
N ALA A 4 0.49 2.80 -6.98
CA ALA A 4 -0.55 3.28 -6.07
C ALA A 4 -1.84 2.42 -6.14
N MET A 5 -2.10 1.82 -7.31
CA MET A 5 -3.21 0.88 -7.47
C MET A 5 -2.90 -0.44 -6.74
N GLY A 6 -1.74 -1.06 -7.01
CA GLY A 6 -1.34 -2.31 -6.33
C GLY A 6 -1.30 -2.18 -4.81
N GLY A 7 -0.79 -1.06 -4.27
CA GLY A 7 -0.83 -0.78 -2.83
C GLY A 7 -2.24 -0.79 -2.25
N ARG A 8 -3.25 -0.30 -2.98
CA ARG A 8 -4.65 -0.35 -2.54
C ARG A 8 -5.27 -1.72 -2.70
N GLU A 9 -4.86 -2.48 -3.71
CA GLU A 9 -5.34 -3.86 -3.93
C GLU A 9 -4.90 -4.79 -2.80
N VAL A 10 -3.68 -4.62 -2.28
CA VAL A 10 -3.12 -5.46 -1.19
C VAL A 10 -3.49 -4.97 0.21
N GLY A 11 -4.39 -3.99 0.34
CA GLY A 11 -4.86 -3.50 1.64
C GLY A 11 -4.01 -2.41 2.30
N GLY A 12 -3.20 -1.68 1.53
CA GLY A 12 -2.35 -0.58 2.02
C GLY A 12 -3.10 0.71 2.43
N LEU A 13 -4.38 0.62 2.81
CA LEU A 13 -5.13 1.74 3.42
C LEU A 13 -5.63 1.31 4.79
N ALA A 14 -5.59 2.22 5.75
CA ALA A 14 -5.96 1.93 7.14
C ALA A 14 -7.44 1.54 7.34
N ASN A 15 -8.29 1.75 6.34
CA ASN A 15 -9.74 1.53 6.41
C ASN A 15 -10.26 0.38 5.53
N GLN A 16 -9.38 -0.46 5.01
CA GLN A 16 -9.76 -1.61 4.18
C GLN A 16 -8.91 -2.83 4.53
N LEU A 17 -9.48 -4.01 4.29
CA LEU A 17 -8.75 -5.26 4.19
C LEU A 17 -8.19 -5.41 2.77
N ALA A 18 -7.34 -6.41 2.57
CA ALA A 18 -6.86 -6.78 1.25
C ALA A 18 -8.02 -7.05 0.27
N VAL A 19 -7.71 -6.95 -1.02
CA VAL A 19 -8.61 -7.19 -2.17
C VAL A 19 -9.91 -6.38 -2.15
N HIS A 20 -9.81 -5.13 -1.68
CA HIS A 20 -10.90 -4.15 -1.62
C HIS A 20 -12.09 -4.57 -0.75
N LEU A 21 -11.83 -5.34 0.29
CA LEU A 21 -12.84 -5.74 1.26
C LEU A 21 -12.89 -4.75 2.42
N ASN A 22 -14.10 -4.40 2.84
CA ASN A 22 -14.32 -3.49 3.96
C ASN A 22 -14.07 -4.20 5.30
N ILE A 23 -13.31 -3.56 6.19
CA ILE A 23 -12.98 -4.07 7.53
C ILE A 23 -14.17 -4.10 8.50
N ASP A 24 -15.16 -3.22 8.29
CA ASP A 24 -16.37 -3.12 9.10
C ASP A 24 -17.49 -4.09 8.66
N ASN A 25 -17.30 -4.81 7.54
CA ASN A 25 -18.23 -5.84 7.09
C ASN A 25 -17.85 -7.19 7.72
N PRO A 26 -18.73 -7.80 8.55
CA PRO A 26 -18.41 -9.06 9.23
C PRO A 26 -18.11 -10.24 8.30
N GLU A 27 -18.79 -10.32 7.14
CA GLU A 27 -18.57 -11.42 6.18
C GLU A 27 -17.21 -11.29 5.48
N HIS A 28 -16.83 -10.06 5.13
CA HIS A 28 -15.51 -9.76 4.58
C HIS A 28 -14.41 -10.10 5.58
N HIS A 29 -14.56 -9.63 6.83
CA HIS A 29 -13.60 -9.89 7.89
C HIS A 29 -13.46 -11.39 8.15
N ALA A 30 -14.57 -12.12 8.24
CA ALA A 30 -14.55 -13.57 8.44
C ALA A 30 -13.85 -14.30 7.28
N ALA A 31 -14.10 -13.89 6.03
CA ALA A 31 -13.47 -14.52 4.86
C ALA A 31 -11.95 -14.30 4.80
N VAL A 32 -11.47 -13.10 5.14
CA VAL A 32 -10.02 -12.82 5.18
C VAL A 32 -9.35 -13.52 6.37
N ALA A 33 -10.01 -13.52 7.54
CA ALA A 33 -9.53 -14.22 8.72
C ALA A 33 -9.42 -15.74 8.48
N ASP A 34 -10.40 -16.33 7.79
CA ASP A 34 -10.36 -17.74 7.37
C ASP A 34 -9.25 -17.98 6.35
N PHE A 35 -9.12 -17.15 5.31
CA PHE A 35 -8.05 -17.32 4.32
C PHE A 35 -6.65 -17.34 4.96
N TRP A 36 -6.37 -16.41 5.88
CA TRP A 36 -5.08 -16.35 6.60
C TRP A 36 -5.02 -17.22 7.86
N GLN A 37 -6.09 -17.96 8.17
CA GLN A 37 -6.19 -18.82 9.36
C GLN A 37 -5.80 -18.07 10.67
N THR A 38 -6.32 -16.86 10.86
CA THR A 38 -5.96 -15.98 11.98
C THR A 38 -7.16 -15.49 12.78
N GLU A 39 -7.01 -15.46 14.10
CA GLU A 39 -8.00 -14.86 15.01
C GLU A 39 -7.69 -13.39 15.35
N ALA A 40 -6.53 -12.89 14.92
CA ALA A 40 -5.96 -11.60 15.32
C ALA A 40 -6.11 -10.51 14.24
N LEU A 41 -7.02 -10.67 13.27
CA LEU A 41 -7.28 -9.66 12.26
C LEU A 41 -7.82 -8.37 12.90
N ALA A 42 -7.42 -7.22 12.36
CA ALA A 42 -7.87 -5.92 12.83
C ALA A 42 -9.40 -5.77 12.70
N LYS A 43 -10.05 -5.35 13.79
CA LYS A 43 -11.52 -5.24 13.88
C LYS A 43 -12.07 -3.83 13.62
N GLN A 44 -11.18 -2.85 13.48
CA GLN A 44 -11.52 -1.43 13.33
C GLN A 44 -10.55 -0.77 12.36
N ASN A 45 -11.00 0.30 11.72
CA ASN A 45 -10.14 1.17 10.91
C ASN A 45 -8.94 1.64 11.74
N GLY A 46 -7.76 1.58 11.13
CA GLY A 46 -6.57 2.26 11.62
C GLY A 46 -6.65 3.78 11.41
N LEU A 47 -5.58 4.47 11.76
CA LEU A 47 -5.48 5.92 11.66
C LEU A 47 -5.16 6.34 10.22
N THR A 48 -5.75 7.45 9.77
CA THR A 48 -5.30 8.13 8.55
C THR A 48 -3.90 8.70 8.75
N ALA A 49 -3.18 9.06 7.67
CA ALA A 49 -1.81 9.57 7.79
C ALA A 49 -1.71 10.77 8.75
N VAL A 50 -2.60 11.76 8.63
CA VAL A 50 -2.60 12.94 9.53
C VAL A 50 -2.93 12.55 10.97
N ASP A 51 -3.93 11.68 11.17
CA ASP A 51 -4.31 11.22 12.50
C ASP A 51 -3.23 10.35 13.16
N LEU A 52 -2.47 9.59 12.37
CA LEU A 52 -1.35 8.81 12.83
C LEU A 52 -0.29 9.72 13.47
N PHE A 53 0.12 10.80 12.79
CA PHE A 53 1.12 11.70 13.35
C PHE A 53 0.61 12.51 14.54
N ASN A 54 -0.68 12.85 14.60
CA ASN A 54 -1.32 13.38 15.81
C ASN A 54 -1.25 12.36 16.98
N ALA A 55 -1.44 11.07 16.68
CA ALA A 55 -1.37 10.00 17.68
C ALA A 55 0.06 9.70 18.15
N VAL A 56 1.05 9.87 17.26
CA VAL A 56 2.47 9.81 17.62
C VAL A 56 2.83 10.97 18.54
N GLU A 57 2.47 12.20 18.16
CA GLU A 57 2.73 13.40 18.97
C GLU A 57 2.11 13.33 20.37
N SER A 58 0.89 12.78 20.49
CA SER A 58 0.22 12.60 21.78
C SER A 58 0.72 11.40 22.59
N GLY A 59 1.66 10.60 22.06
CA GLY A 59 2.19 9.39 22.72
C GLY A 59 1.24 8.20 22.73
N LYS A 60 0.10 8.27 22.01
CA LYS A 60 -0.82 7.14 21.82
C LYS A 60 -0.19 6.06 20.94
N VAL A 61 0.51 6.46 19.90
CA VAL A 61 1.34 5.57 19.07
C VAL A 61 2.79 5.74 19.52
N LYS A 62 3.39 4.63 19.96
CA LYS A 62 4.75 4.60 20.53
C LYS A 62 5.80 4.05 19.57
N ALA A 63 5.36 3.31 18.56
CA ALA A 63 6.23 2.78 17.53
C ALA A 63 5.60 3.06 16.17
N VAL A 64 6.39 3.56 15.24
CA VAL A 64 5.98 3.77 13.85
C VAL A 64 7.05 3.21 12.91
N TRP A 65 6.60 2.45 11.91
CA TRP A 65 7.47 1.97 10.84
C TRP A 65 7.06 2.64 9.52
N ILE A 66 7.94 3.47 8.99
CA ILE A 66 7.77 4.19 7.74
C ILE A 66 8.56 3.45 6.66
N MET A 67 7.90 3.08 5.56
CA MET A 67 8.48 2.30 4.48
C MET A 67 8.36 3.05 3.15
N ALA A 68 9.48 3.33 2.50
CA ALA A 68 9.55 3.93 1.16
C ALA A 68 8.71 5.22 1.00
N THR A 69 8.72 6.09 2.02
CA THR A 69 8.06 7.39 1.98
C THR A 69 8.72 8.38 2.94
N ASN A 70 8.64 9.67 2.63
CA ASN A 70 9.26 10.75 3.39
C ASN A 70 8.19 11.73 3.93
N PRO A 71 7.45 11.38 5.00
CA PRO A 71 6.38 12.21 5.56
C PRO A 71 6.82 13.58 6.05
N VAL A 72 8.08 13.75 6.49
CA VAL A 72 8.59 15.07 6.89
C VAL A 72 8.68 16.04 5.70
N ASP A 73 8.89 15.54 4.48
CA ASP A 73 8.88 16.37 3.26
C ASP A 73 7.49 16.48 2.62
N SER A 74 6.72 15.38 2.65
CA SER A 74 5.52 15.22 1.82
C SER A 74 4.18 15.49 2.53
N LEU A 75 4.16 15.54 3.87
CA LEU A 75 2.95 15.87 4.62
C LEU A 75 2.85 17.36 4.96
N PRO A 76 1.62 17.90 5.10
CA PRO A 76 1.45 19.23 5.68
C PRO A 76 1.98 19.29 7.11
N GLU A 77 2.30 20.49 7.58
CA GLU A 77 2.85 20.71 8.93
C GLU A 77 4.15 19.91 9.19
N ALA A 78 5.07 19.93 8.21
CA ALA A 78 6.34 19.20 8.22
C ALA A 78 7.13 19.29 9.55
N ASP A 79 7.25 20.50 10.12
CA ASP A 79 7.94 20.70 11.41
C ASP A 79 7.25 19.95 12.55
N ARG A 80 5.92 19.90 12.55
CA ARG A 80 5.14 19.15 13.55
C ARG A 80 5.31 17.66 13.37
N VAL A 81 5.29 17.16 12.13
CA VAL A 81 5.58 15.75 11.82
C VAL A 81 6.98 15.37 12.31
N ARG A 82 7.97 16.22 12.04
CA ARG A 82 9.35 16.04 12.52
C ARG A 82 9.42 15.98 14.05
N HIS A 83 8.79 16.93 14.75
CA HIS A 83 8.75 16.93 16.21
C HIS A 83 8.07 15.69 16.78
N ALA A 84 6.96 15.25 16.19
CA ALA A 84 6.27 14.04 16.60
C ALA A 84 7.18 12.80 16.46
N LEU A 85 7.87 12.67 15.33
CA LEU A 85 8.80 11.56 15.10
C LEU A 85 9.98 11.57 16.08
N MET A 86 10.59 12.73 16.31
CA MET A 86 11.71 12.86 17.26
C MET A 86 11.32 12.58 18.73
N ALA A 87 10.02 12.66 19.05
CA ALA A 87 9.49 12.38 20.38
C ALA A 87 8.88 10.97 20.51
N CYS A 88 8.78 10.20 19.43
CA CYS A 88 8.23 8.85 19.42
C CYS A 88 9.21 7.87 20.11
N ASP A 89 8.71 6.87 20.85
CA ASP A 89 9.58 5.91 21.56
C ASP A 89 10.41 5.07 20.58
N THR A 90 9.90 4.80 19.37
CA THR A 90 10.62 4.09 18.32
C THR A 90 10.16 4.49 16.92
N VAL A 91 11.10 4.92 16.10
CA VAL A 91 10.90 5.21 14.67
C VAL A 91 11.77 4.27 13.83
N VAL A 92 11.13 3.41 13.04
CA VAL A 92 11.79 2.56 12.06
C VAL A 92 11.58 3.16 10.68
N VAL A 93 12.65 3.30 9.90
CA VAL A 93 12.57 3.76 8.50
C VAL A 93 13.25 2.74 7.59
N SER A 94 12.50 2.20 6.63
CA SER A 94 12.99 1.35 5.54
C SER A 94 13.03 2.16 4.25
N ASP A 95 14.22 2.44 3.73
CA ASP A 95 14.42 3.32 2.56
C ASP A 95 15.65 2.92 1.75
N CYS A 96 15.70 3.34 0.49
CA CYS A 96 16.81 3.11 -0.44
C CYS A 96 17.76 4.32 -0.59
N VAL A 97 17.48 5.44 0.11
CA VAL A 97 18.35 6.62 0.11
C VAL A 97 19.27 6.66 1.34
N ALA A 98 20.46 7.24 1.17
CA ALA A 98 21.42 7.40 2.25
C ALA A 98 21.02 8.50 3.27
N SER A 99 20.17 9.43 2.86
CA SER A 99 19.76 10.58 3.67
C SER A 99 18.38 11.11 3.24
N GLY A 100 17.59 11.59 4.19
CA GLY A 100 16.31 12.26 3.98
C GLY A 100 15.76 12.79 5.30
N ASP A 101 14.80 13.71 5.27
CA ASP A 101 14.29 14.37 6.47
C ASP A 101 13.61 13.40 7.44
N THR A 102 12.84 12.44 6.92
CA THR A 102 12.24 11.38 7.74
C THR A 102 13.32 10.41 8.25
N LEU A 103 14.28 10.02 7.41
CA LEU A 103 15.36 9.11 7.79
C LEU A 103 16.25 9.70 8.91
N ALA A 104 16.39 11.02 8.94
CA ALA A 104 17.09 11.74 10.00
C ALA A 104 16.39 11.64 11.37
N CYS A 105 15.10 11.30 11.39
CA CYS A 105 14.31 11.09 12.61
C CYS A 105 14.27 9.62 13.07
N ALA A 106 14.90 8.70 12.33
CA ALA A 106 14.81 7.26 12.60
C ALA A 106 15.76 6.80 13.72
N ASP A 107 15.26 6.00 14.65
CA ASP A 107 16.07 5.24 15.61
C ASP A 107 16.69 4.00 14.93
N ILE A 108 15.91 3.36 14.05
CA ILE A 108 16.31 2.16 13.31
C ILE A 108 16.20 2.44 11.81
N ARG A 109 17.30 2.23 11.09
CA ARG A 109 17.36 2.38 9.63
C ARG A 109 17.57 1.02 8.99
N LEU A 110 16.65 0.64 8.09
CA LEU A 110 16.69 -0.62 7.37
C LEU A 110 16.96 -0.33 5.89
N PRO A 111 18.14 -0.69 5.34
CA PRO A 111 18.45 -0.43 3.95
C PRO A 111 17.57 -1.30 3.04
N ALA A 112 16.70 -0.65 2.27
CA ALA A 112 15.79 -1.30 1.33
C ALA A 112 16.34 -1.23 -0.10
N LEU A 113 15.97 -2.21 -0.92
CA LEU A 113 16.29 -2.18 -2.35
C LEU A 113 15.61 -0.99 -3.05
N GLY A 114 16.28 -0.40 -4.04
CA GLY A 114 15.72 0.57 -4.97
C GLY A 114 14.99 -0.09 -6.15
N TRP A 115 14.34 0.71 -7.01
CA TRP A 115 13.53 0.19 -8.13
C TRP A 115 14.31 -0.75 -9.07
N GLY A 116 15.54 -0.40 -9.46
CA GLY A 116 16.32 -1.24 -10.37
C GLY A 116 16.85 -2.55 -9.77
N GLU A 117 16.77 -2.67 -8.45
CA GLU A 117 17.29 -3.78 -7.65
C GLU A 117 16.17 -4.71 -7.17
N LYS A 118 14.92 -4.19 -7.11
CA LYS A 118 13.76 -4.94 -6.66
C LYS A 118 13.29 -5.94 -7.70
N SER A 119 12.77 -7.05 -7.18
CA SER A 119 11.98 -8.02 -7.91
C SER A 119 10.56 -8.04 -7.33
N GLY A 120 9.54 -7.99 -8.19
CA GLY A 120 8.15 -8.09 -7.75
C GLY A 120 7.12 -7.89 -8.87
N MET A 121 5.90 -7.54 -8.47
CA MET A 121 4.79 -7.17 -9.35
C MET A 121 4.37 -5.72 -9.11
N VAL A 122 3.94 -5.05 -10.17
CA VAL A 122 3.48 -3.66 -10.16
C VAL A 122 2.17 -3.54 -10.93
N THR A 123 1.16 -2.93 -10.31
CA THR A 123 -0.12 -2.63 -10.95
C THR A 123 -0.22 -1.14 -11.27
N ASN A 124 -0.32 -0.82 -12.57
CA ASN A 124 -0.43 0.56 -13.05
C ASN A 124 -1.89 1.09 -12.96
N SER A 125 -2.13 2.34 -13.38
CA SER A 125 -3.45 2.98 -13.27
C SER A 125 -4.57 2.35 -14.11
N GLU A 126 -4.22 1.59 -15.14
CA GLU A 126 -5.18 0.88 -15.98
C GLU A 126 -5.38 -0.56 -15.51
N ARG A 127 -4.90 -0.97 -14.33
CA ARG A 127 -5.00 -2.36 -13.81
C ARG A 127 -4.08 -3.36 -14.50
N CYS A 128 -3.10 -2.89 -15.26
CA CYS A 128 -2.10 -3.76 -15.87
C CYS A 128 -1.06 -4.16 -14.82
N VAL A 129 -1.01 -5.46 -14.52
CA VAL A 129 -0.02 -6.08 -13.64
C VAL A 129 1.19 -6.45 -14.49
N SER A 130 2.32 -5.84 -14.16
CA SER A 130 3.60 -6.07 -14.82
C SER A 130 4.61 -6.69 -13.86
N ARG A 131 5.49 -7.53 -14.39
CA ARG A 131 6.62 -8.10 -13.68
C ARG A 131 7.79 -7.12 -13.65
N GLN A 132 8.23 -6.72 -12.46
CA GLN A 132 9.43 -5.91 -12.25
C GLN A 132 10.62 -6.82 -11.96
N ARG A 133 11.60 -6.83 -12.86
CA ARG A 133 12.81 -7.65 -12.73
C ARG A 133 14.01 -6.78 -12.36
N PRO A 134 14.91 -7.26 -11.48
CA PRO A 134 16.13 -6.54 -11.17
C PRO A 134 17.02 -6.50 -12.40
N PHE A 135 17.63 -5.34 -12.66
CA PHE A 135 18.64 -5.16 -13.72
C PHE A 135 19.98 -4.65 -13.18
N VAL A 136 20.06 -4.42 -11.86
CA VAL A 136 21.29 -4.16 -11.11
C VAL A 136 21.34 -5.03 -9.86
N PRO A 137 22.53 -5.42 -9.38
CA PRO A 137 22.67 -6.18 -8.15
C PRO A 137 22.28 -5.34 -6.93
N ALA A 138 21.83 -6.03 -5.87
CA ALA A 138 21.55 -5.41 -4.58
C ALA A 138 22.82 -4.74 -4.00
N PRO A 139 22.73 -3.48 -3.53
CA PRO A 139 23.87 -2.79 -2.93
C PRO A 139 24.09 -3.23 -1.48
N GLY A 140 25.32 -3.68 -1.17
CA GLY A 140 25.75 -3.99 0.19
C GLY A 140 24.81 -4.99 0.89
N GLU A 141 24.24 -4.57 2.00
CA GLU A 141 23.32 -5.38 2.82
C GLU A 141 21.84 -5.06 2.58
N ALA A 142 21.51 -4.27 1.55
CA ALA A 142 20.13 -3.89 1.26
C ALA A 142 19.27 -5.13 0.96
N LYS A 143 18.03 -5.12 1.46
CA LYS A 143 17.08 -6.23 1.32
C LYS A 143 15.74 -5.76 0.78
N ALA A 144 15.00 -6.66 0.13
CA ALA A 144 13.65 -6.37 -0.32
C ALA A 144 12.73 -6.08 0.87
N ASP A 145 11.79 -5.15 0.74
CA ASP A 145 10.87 -4.79 1.84
C ASP A 145 10.10 -6.01 2.38
N TRP A 146 9.66 -6.91 1.50
CA TRP A 146 8.97 -8.14 1.89
C TRP A 146 9.85 -9.06 2.75
N TRP A 147 11.15 -9.12 2.46
CA TRP A 147 12.11 -9.91 3.23
C TRP A 147 12.30 -9.30 4.62
N ILE A 148 12.43 -7.97 4.69
CA ILE A 148 12.58 -7.24 5.95
C ILE A 148 11.36 -7.49 6.85
N ILE A 149 10.14 -7.37 6.30
CA ILE A 149 8.88 -7.66 7.01
C ILE A 149 8.82 -9.11 7.48
N THR A 150 9.17 -10.05 6.61
CA THR A 150 9.22 -11.48 6.91
C THR A 150 10.16 -11.76 8.08
N GLU A 151 11.37 -11.22 8.06
CA GLU A 151 12.37 -11.44 9.12
C GLU A 151 11.99 -10.81 10.46
N VAL A 152 11.33 -9.65 10.46
CA VAL A 152 10.76 -9.05 11.68
C VAL A 152 9.64 -9.92 12.23
N ALA A 153 8.69 -10.33 11.39
CA ALA A 153 7.57 -11.18 11.82
C ALA A 153 8.05 -12.52 12.39
N ARG A 154 9.05 -13.16 11.76
CA ARG A 154 9.70 -14.37 12.26
C ARG A 154 10.29 -14.18 13.66
N ARG A 155 10.99 -13.08 13.91
CA ARG A 155 11.57 -12.75 15.24
C ARG A 155 10.51 -12.40 16.28
N MET A 156 9.33 -11.96 15.85
CA MET A 156 8.17 -11.75 16.71
C MET A 156 7.38 -13.03 17.02
N GLY A 157 7.80 -14.18 16.49
CA GLY A 157 7.16 -15.47 16.74
C GLY A 157 6.16 -15.93 15.68
N TYR A 158 6.06 -15.24 14.55
CA TYR A 158 5.13 -15.57 13.44
C TYR A 158 5.82 -16.34 12.30
N ALA A 159 6.81 -17.18 12.62
CA ALA A 159 7.64 -17.81 11.60
C ALA A 159 6.89 -18.78 10.69
N ASP A 160 5.82 -19.40 11.19
CA ASP A 160 4.98 -20.32 10.41
C ASP A 160 4.10 -19.59 9.38
N ALA A 161 3.68 -18.35 9.68
CA ALA A 161 2.88 -17.52 8.77
C ALA A 161 3.75 -16.72 7.78
N PHE A 162 5.01 -16.45 8.12
CA PHE A 162 5.95 -15.68 7.30
C PHE A 162 7.10 -16.58 6.83
N GLY A 163 6.74 -17.60 6.06
CA GLY A 163 7.65 -18.62 5.51
C GLY A 163 8.24 -18.29 4.13
N TYR A 164 7.91 -17.14 3.54
CA TYR A 164 8.21 -16.84 2.14
C TYR A 164 9.72 -16.85 1.84
N GLN A 165 10.10 -17.56 0.80
CA GLN A 165 11.47 -17.64 0.28
C GLN A 165 11.66 -16.84 -1.01
N HIS A 166 10.56 -16.51 -1.70
CA HIS A 166 10.57 -15.78 -2.96
C HIS A 166 9.29 -14.95 -3.11
N GLU A 167 9.37 -13.77 -3.74
CA GLU A 167 8.20 -12.91 -3.98
C GLU A 167 7.10 -13.55 -4.86
N HIS A 168 7.40 -14.67 -5.53
CA HIS A 168 6.42 -15.39 -6.32
C HIS A 168 5.38 -16.07 -5.41
N GLU A 169 5.80 -16.53 -4.23
CA GLU A 169 4.92 -17.18 -3.24
C GLU A 169 3.93 -16.17 -2.67
N ILE A 170 4.42 -14.95 -2.39
CA ILE A 170 3.59 -13.83 -1.95
C ILE A 170 2.59 -13.45 -3.05
N PHE A 171 3.05 -13.38 -4.31
CA PHE A 171 2.16 -13.07 -5.43
C PHE A 171 1.12 -14.17 -5.67
N ALA A 172 1.49 -15.44 -5.53
CA ALA A 172 0.59 -16.58 -5.64
C ALA A 172 -0.50 -16.53 -4.55
N GLU A 173 -0.12 -16.29 -3.29
CA GLU A 173 -1.06 -16.13 -2.19
C GLU A 173 -2.00 -14.93 -2.42
N TYR A 174 -1.44 -13.77 -2.78
CA TYR A 174 -2.25 -12.58 -3.12
C TYR A 174 -3.22 -12.85 -4.27
N SER A 175 -2.76 -13.54 -5.32
CA SER A 175 -3.59 -13.91 -6.47
C SER A 175 -4.73 -14.84 -6.07
N ALA A 176 -4.46 -15.83 -5.20
CA ALA A 176 -5.49 -16.69 -4.64
C ALA A 176 -6.51 -15.90 -3.79
N LEU A 177 -6.03 -14.95 -2.97
CA LEU A 177 -6.88 -14.11 -2.13
C LEU A 177 -7.89 -13.27 -2.93
N THR A 178 -7.57 -12.90 -4.18
CA THR A 178 -8.51 -12.15 -5.06
C THR A 178 -9.81 -12.91 -5.35
N ALA A 179 -9.85 -14.25 -5.15
CA ALA A 179 -11.09 -15.02 -5.23
C ALA A 179 -12.17 -14.48 -4.25
N LEU A 180 -11.76 -13.97 -3.08
CA LEU A 180 -12.67 -13.34 -2.13
C LEU A 180 -13.29 -12.07 -2.70
N ALA A 181 -12.53 -11.28 -3.46
CA ALA A 181 -13.05 -10.09 -4.10
C ALA A 181 -14.21 -10.45 -5.05
N GLY A 182 -14.02 -11.46 -5.90
CA GLY A 182 -15.06 -11.98 -6.79
C GLY A 182 -16.29 -12.49 -6.04
N ARG A 183 -16.11 -13.23 -4.94
CA ARG A 183 -17.20 -13.70 -4.06
C ARG A 183 -18.09 -12.56 -3.55
N PHE A 184 -17.50 -11.39 -3.30
CA PHE A 184 -18.21 -10.20 -2.81
C PHE A 184 -18.50 -9.16 -3.91
N GLY A 185 -18.55 -9.60 -5.18
CA GLY A 185 -18.98 -8.75 -6.31
C GLY A 185 -17.99 -7.65 -6.70
N LYS A 186 -16.71 -7.77 -6.30
CA LYS A 186 -15.62 -6.89 -6.76
C LYS A 186 -15.09 -7.40 -8.11
N ARG A 187 -14.41 -6.53 -8.85
CA ARG A 187 -13.85 -6.84 -10.18
C ARG A 187 -12.37 -7.25 -10.15
N LEU A 188 -11.70 -7.09 -9.02
CA LEU A 188 -10.30 -7.51 -8.87
C LEU A 188 -10.24 -9.03 -8.91
N ASP A 189 -9.64 -9.57 -9.96
CA ASP A 189 -9.50 -11.02 -10.15
C ASP A 189 -8.15 -11.33 -10.80
N LEU A 190 -7.27 -11.92 -10.00
CA LEU A 190 -5.97 -12.45 -10.38
C LEU A 190 -5.91 -13.97 -10.15
N THR A 191 -7.05 -14.64 -9.92
CA THR A 191 -7.08 -16.05 -9.53
C THR A 191 -6.42 -16.99 -10.53
N ALA A 192 -6.44 -16.64 -11.82
CA ALA A 192 -5.72 -17.37 -12.88
C ALA A 192 -4.19 -17.38 -12.68
N ALA A 193 -3.65 -16.50 -11.84
CA ALA A 193 -2.23 -16.40 -11.52
C ALA A 193 -1.85 -17.07 -10.18
N ALA A 194 -2.81 -17.65 -9.44
CA ALA A 194 -2.56 -18.25 -8.13
C ALA A 194 -1.69 -19.51 -8.19
N GLU A 195 -1.72 -20.25 -9.29
CA GLU A 195 -0.99 -21.52 -9.46
C GLU A 195 0.18 -21.40 -10.47
N LEU A 196 0.67 -20.18 -10.74
CA LEU A 196 1.81 -20.01 -11.63
C LEU A 196 3.05 -20.71 -11.05
N SER A 197 3.76 -21.43 -11.90
CA SER A 197 5.11 -21.86 -11.57
C SER A 197 6.06 -20.66 -11.47
N ALA A 198 7.20 -20.84 -10.81
CA ALA A 198 8.25 -19.83 -10.76
C ALA A 198 8.69 -19.39 -12.17
N ASP A 199 8.77 -20.31 -13.14
CA ASP A 199 9.11 -19.99 -14.52
C ASP A 199 8.03 -19.15 -15.21
N GLN A 200 6.74 -19.46 -14.97
CA GLN A 200 5.62 -18.67 -15.53
C GLN A 200 5.53 -17.28 -14.90
N TYR A 201 5.78 -17.18 -13.58
CA TYR A 201 5.92 -15.91 -12.89
C TYR A 201 7.08 -15.09 -13.46
N GLU A 202 8.22 -15.73 -13.71
CA GLU A 202 9.39 -15.07 -14.26
C GLU A 202 9.20 -14.66 -15.72
N SER A 203 8.45 -15.43 -16.51
CA SER A 203 8.09 -15.09 -17.89
C SER A 203 6.81 -14.27 -18.01
N TRP A 204 6.29 -13.72 -16.91
CA TRP A 204 5.03 -13.00 -16.92
C TRP A 204 5.08 -11.79 -17.87
N GLU A 205 4.11 -11.76 -18.78
CA GLU A 205 3.84 -10.63 -19.66
C GLU A 205 2.75 -9.73 -19.07
N PRO A 206 2.82 -8.40 -19.28
CA PRO A 206 1.84 -7.46 -18.74
C PRO A 206 0.39 -7.84 -19.10
N GLN A 207 -0.45 -7.95 -18.08
CA GLN A 207 -1.86 -8.32 -18.24
C GLN A 207 -2.76 -7.43 -17.39
N GLN A 208 -3.88 -6.99 -17.97
CA GLN A 208 -4.88 -6.18 -17.29
C GLN A 208 -5.86 -7.08 -16.53
N TRP A 209 -6.09 -6.82 -15.24
CA TRP A 209 -7.12 -7.53 -14.50
C TRP A 209 -8.52 -6.94 -14.75
N PRO A 210 -9.59 -7.77 -14.71
CA PRO A 210 -9.59 -9.20 -14.33
C PRO A 210 -8.89 -10.10 -15.36
N LEU A 211 -8.10 -11.08 -14.88
CA LEU A 211 -7.40 -12.03 -15.78
C LEU A 211 -8.35 -13.00 -16.48
N GLN A 212 -9.56 -13.17 -15.92
CA GLN A 212 -10.64 -13.94 -16.51
C GLN A 212 -11.79 -13.00 -16.88
N GLY A 213 -12.34 -13.18 -18.08
CA GLY A 213 -13.46 -12.36 -18.57
C GLY A 213 -13.03 -11.10 -19.32
N ASP A 214 -13.91 -10.09 -19.32
CA ASP A 214 -13.69 -8.83 -20.06
C ASP A 214 -12.81 -7.87 -19.25
N ALA A 215 -11.70 -7.44 -19.86
CA ALA A 215 -10.78 -6.48 -19.29
C ALA A 215 -11.44 -5.11 -19.04
N ARG A 216 -12.48 -4.75 -19.81
CA ARG A 216 -13.27 -3.54 -19.58
C ARG A 216 -14.24 -3.73 -18.41
N CYS A 217 -13.89 -3.17 -17.26
CA CYS A 217 -14.80 -3.10 -16.13
C CYS A 217 -16.09 -2.34 -16.49
N PHE A 218 -17.24 -2.90 -16.08
CA PHE A 218 -18.58 -2.32 -16.22
C PHE A 218 -19.04 -2.07 -17.67
N GLY A 219 -18.40 -2.69 -18.67
CA GLY A 219 -18.81 -2.60 -20.08
C GLY A 219 -20.19 -3.22 -20.36
N ASP A 220 -20.63 -4.10 -19.47
CA ASP A 220 -21.93 -4.78 -19.42
C ASP A 220 -23.04 -3.97 -18.72
N GLY A 221 -22.70 -2.81 -18.16
CA GLY A 221 -23.63 -1.99 -17.37
C GLY A 221 -23.92 -2.51 -15.97
N GLN A 222 -23.19 -3.52 -15.49
CA GLN A 222 -23.34 -4.06 -14.13
C GLN A 222 -22.28 -3.50 -13.19
N PHE A 223 -22.66 -2.58 -12.31
CA PHE A 223 -21.76 -1.88 -11.39
C PHE A 223 -21.56 -2.65 -10.07
N ALA A 224 -20.45 -2.40 -9.37
CA ALA A 224 -20.13 -2.98 -8.06
C ALA A 224 -20.95 -2.33 -6.91
N THR A 225 -22.26 -2.19 -7.12
CA THR A 225 -23.25 -1.71 -6.15
C THR A 225 -24.24 -2.84 -5.85
N ALA A 226 -24.91 -2.79 -4.70
CA ALA A 226 -25.81 -3.87 -4.27
C ALA A 226 -26.94 -4.18 -5.27
N ASP A 227 -27.36 -3.20 -6.07
CA ASP A 227 -28.40 -3.36 -7.10
C ASP A 227 -27.84 -3.37 -8.53
N GLY A 228 -26.51 -3.42 -8.70
CA GLY A 228 -25.84 -3.46 -9.99
C GLY A 228 -25.92 -2.17 -10.80
N ARG A 229 -26.50 -1.08 -10.27
CA ARG A 229 -26.71 0.19 -11.00
C ARG A 229 -25.71 1.26 -10.61
N ALA A 230 -25.33 2.10 -11.57
CA ALA A 230 -24.59 3.33 -11.31
C ALA A 230 -25.40 4.27 -10.42
N ARG A 231 -24.71 5.04 -9.57
CA ARG A 231 -25.32 6.02 -8.68
C ARG A 231 -24.90 7.42 -9.09
N PHE A 232 -25.87 8.27 -9.39
CA PHE A 232 -25.64 9.70 -9.58
C PHE A 232 -25.67 10.38 -8.22
N VAL A 233 -24.57 11.04 -7.86
CA VAL A 233 -24.43 11.76 -6.59
C VAL A 233 -24.28 13.25 -6.90
N VAL A 234 -25.14 14.07 -6.31
CA VAL A 234 -25.02 15.53 -6.39
C VAL A 234 -24.00 15.96 -5.34
N CYS A 235 -22.97 16.70 -5.76
CA CYS A 235 -21.95 17.23 -4.87
C CYS A 235 -22.13 18.75 -4.71
N GLU A 236 -22.02 19.25 -3.49
CA GLU A 236 -21.95 20.68 -3.21
C GLU A 236 -20.51 21.19 -3.37
N ASN A 237 -20.34 22.46 -3.71
CA ASN A 237 -19.01 23.06 -3.78
C ASN A 237 -18.43 23.21 -2.37
N PRO A 238 -17.15 22.84 -2.15
CA PRO A 238 -16.52 23.01 -0.85
C PRO A 238 -16.35 24.49 -0.50
N VAL A 239 -16.28 24.78 0.80
CA VAL A 239 -15.96 26.12 1.29
C VAL A 239 -14.53 26.47 0.89
N VAL A 240 -14.35 27.57 0.14
CA VAL A 240 -13.04 28.03 -0.31
C VAL A 240 -12.44 28.96 0.75
N HIS A 241 -11.14 28.81 1.04
CA HIS A 241 -10.41 29.76 1.87
C HIS A 241 -10.45 31.16 1.24
N LYS A 242 -10.93 32.15 1.99
CA LYS A 242 -10.96 33.55 1.55
C LYS A 242 -9.62 34.20 1.90
N ILE A 243 -9.01 34.85 0.92
CA ILE A 243 -7.89 35.76 1.15
C ILE A 243 -8.36 36.95 1.99
N GLY A 244 -7.43 37.57 2.69
CA GLY A 244 -7.68 38.80 3.46
C GLY A 244 -6.42 39.66 3.48
N ASP A 245 -6.49 40.83 4.12
CA ASP A 245 -5.40 41.81 4.09
C ASP A 245 -4.07 41.26 4.62
N ALA A 246 -4.11 40.36 5.61
CA ALA A 246 -2.92 39.69 6.15
C ALA A 246 -2.34 38.60 5.23
N TYR A 247 -3.18 37.98 4.39
CA TYR A 247 -2.79 36.90 3.47
C TYR A 247 -3.48 37.12 2.11
N PRO A 248 -2.97 38.05 1.28
CA PRO A 248 -3.66 38.52 0.07
C PRO A 248 -3.49 37.61 -1.14
N VAL A 249 -2.84 36.45 -0.98
CA VAL A 249 -2.49 35.53 -2.08
C VAL A 249 -2.97 34.12 -1.78
N ILE A 250 -3.31 33.39 -2.85
CA ILE A 250 -3.58 31.95 -2.79
C ILE A 250 -2.31 31.21 -3.22
N LEU A 251 -1.78 30.39 -2.32
CA LEU A 251 -0.69 29.48 -2.63
C LEU A 251 -1.25 28.19 -3.25
N ASN A 252 -0.60 27.69 -4.30
CA ASN A 252 -0.91 26.39 -4.89
C ASN A 252 0.38 25.60 -5.13
N SER A 253 0.41 24.35 -4.69
CA SER A 253 1.53 23.43 -4.92
C SER A 253 1.27 22.57 -6.15
N GLY A 254 2.29 22.38 -6.99
CA GLY A 254 2.18 21.61 -8.23
C GLY A 254 3.32 20.62 -8.42
N ARG A 255 3.39 20.03 -9.61
CA ARG A 255 4.47 19.13 -10.04
C ARG A 255 5.08 19.66 -11.32
N ILE A 256 6.35 19.33 -11.53
CA ILE A 256 7.05 19.59 -12.79
C ILE A 256 7.48 18.27 -13.42
N ARG A 257 7.62 18.22 -14.75
CA ARG A 257 7.90 16.99 -15.50
C ARG A 257 9.21 16.30 -15.07
N ASP A 258 10.24 17.10 -14.81
CA ASP A 258 11.62 16.61 -14.64
C ASP A 258 12.01 16.39 -13.18
N GLN A 259 11.07 16.55 -12.24
CA GLN A 259 11.25 16.22 -10.82
C GLN A 259 10.16 15.26 -10.36
N TRP A 260 10.53 14.35 -9.47
CA TRP A 260 9.60 13.44 -8.83
C TRP A 260 9.45 13.81 -7.35
N HIS A 261 8.32 13.43 -6.76
CA HIS A 261 8.13 13.56 -5.31
C HIS A 261 9.04 12.56 -4.61
N THR A 262 9.47 12.92 -3.41
CA THR A 262 10.33 12.07 -2.58
C THR A 262 9.60 10.84 -2.06
#